data_AF-A0A353Y7B7-F1
#
_entry.id   AF-A0A353Y7B7-F1
#
_cell.length_a   1.000
_cell.length_b   1.000
_cell.length_c   1.000
_cell.angle_alpha   90.00
_cell.angle_beta   90.00
_cell.angle_gamma   90.00
#
_symmetry.space_group_name_H-M   'P 1'
#
loop_
_entity.id
_entity.type
_entity.pdbx_description
1 polymer ?
#
loop_
_entity_poly.entity_id
_entity_poly.type
_entity_poly.pdbx_seq_one_letter_code
_entity_poly.pdbx_strand_id
1 'polypeptide(L)'
;MILIAIGWIYVALMMAVAEASSPVGSVLGAIITFVLYGVGPVALLLYILGTPARKRLRKQREAEELAAWQAQQPASDAPDAGGQPTADAVAPVRKEP
;
A
#
# COMPACT_ATOMS: atom_id res chain seq x y z
N MET A 1 -4.05 6.66 -12.74
CA MET A 1 -3.19 5.63 -13.38
C MET A 1 -3.98 4.63 -14.20
N ILE A 2 -5.06 4.06 -13.67
CA ILE A 2 -5.88 3.05 -14.38
C ILE A 2 -6.42 3.56 -15.73
N LEU A 3 -6.91 4.80 -15.81
CA LEU A 3 -7.33 5.42 -17.09
C LEU A 3 -6.21 5.47 -18.14
N ILE A 4 -4.98 5.82 -17.74
CA ILE A 4 -3.81 5.89 -18.63
C ILE A 4 -3.43 4.48 -19.09
N ALA A 5 -3.44 3.50 -18.18
CA ALA A 5 -3.17 2.10 -18.52
C ALA A 5 -4.21 1.53 -19.51
N ILE A 6 -5.50 1.79 -19.27
CA ILE A 6 -6.59 1.36 -20.16
C ILE A 6 -6.47 2.06 -21.52
N GLY A 7 -6.20 3.36 -21.54
CA GLY A 7 -5.98 4.12 -22.78
C GLY A 7 -4.78 3.59 -23.59
N TRP A 8 -3.67 3.27 -22.93
CA TRP A 8 -2.49 2.69 -23.59
C TRP A 8 -2.79 1.30 -24.18
N ILE A 9 -3.45 0.43 -23.42
CA ILE A 9 -3.85 -0.90 -23.90
C ILE A 9 -4.78 -0.78 -25.10
N TYR A 10 -5.70 0.19 -25.12
CA TYR A 10 -6.56 0.43 -26.28
C TYR A 10 -5.74 0.83 -27.52
N VAL A 11 -4.79 1.76 -27.39
CA VAL A 11 -3.94 2.19 -28.51
C VAL A 11 -3.07 1.03 -29.01
N ALA A 12 -2.46 0.27 -28.11
CA ALA A 12 -1.66 -0.90 -28.46
C ALA A 12 -2.51 -2.00 -29.12
N LEU A 13 -3.75 -2.20 -28.66
CA LEU A 13 -4.71 -3.12 -29.26
C LEU A 13 -5.06 -2.68 -30.68
N MET A 14 -5.36 -1.39 -30.88
CA MET A 14 -5.67 -0.85 -32.21
C MET A 14 -4.48 -0.96 -33.17
N MET A 15 -3.25 -0.75 -32.70
CA MET A 15 -2.04 -1.01 -33.49
C MET A 15 -1.91 -2.48 -33.89
N ALA A 16 -2.16 -3.41 -32.97
CA ALA A 16 -2.12 -4.84 -33.26
C ALA A 16 -3.21 -5.27 -34.25
N VAL A 17 -4.43 -4.73 -34.14
CA VAL A 17 -5.52 -4.98 -35.10
C VAL A 17 -5.15 -4.46 -36.50
N ALA A 18 -4.51 -3.30 -36.60
CA ALA A 18 -4.01 -2.78 -37.87
C ALA A 18 -2.93 -3.70 -38.48
N GLU A 19 -2.03 -4.23 -37.65
CA GLU A 19 -1.00 -5.19 -38.10
C GLU A 19 -1.62 -6.53 -38.53
N ALA A 20 -2.64 -7.02 -37.83
CA ALA A 20 -3.33 -8.27 -38.16
C ALA A 20 -4.18 -8.19 -39.44
N SER A 21 -4.69 -7.00 -39.79
CA SER A 21 -5.54 -6.77 -40.97
C SER A 21 -4.75 -6.28 -42.19
N SER A 22 -3.45 -6.00 -42.05
CA SER A 22 -2.59 -5.55 -43.14
C SER A 22 -2.17 -6.71 -44.05
N PRO A 23 -2.13 -6.52 -45.38
CA PRO A 23 -1.67 -7.54 -46.34
C PRO A 23 -0.18 -7.89 -46.21
N VAL A 24 0.61 -7.06 -45.50
CA VAL A 24 2.04 -7.30 -45.21
C VAL A 24 2.24 -7.85 -43.79
N GLY A 25 1.23 -7.69 -42.92
CA GLY A 25 1.30 -8.09 -41.52
C GLY A 25 0.90 -9.55 -41.29
N SER A 26 1.00 -9.99 -40.04
CA SER A 26 0.55 -11.31 -39.63
C SER A 26 -0.13 -11.26 -38.27
N VAL A 27 -1.09 -12.16 -38.05
CA VAL A 27 -1.76 -12.31 -36.75
C VAL A 27 -0.75 -12.66 -35.66
N LEU A 28 0.27 -13.46 -35.98
CA LEU A 28 1.34 -13.80 -35.03
C LEU A 28 2.17 -12.57 -34.66
N GLY A 29 2.55 -11.74 -35.65
CA GLY A 29 3.24 -10.47 -35.43
C GLY A 29 2.43 -9.53 -34.54
N ALA A 30 1.14 -9.36 -34.86
CA ALA A 30 0.22 -8.56 -34.07
C ALA A 30 0.11 -9.02 -32.60
N ILE A 31 0.05 -10.33 -32.35
CA ILE A 31 0.05 -10.88 -30.97
C ILE A 31 1.35 -10.55 -30.26
N ILE A 32 2.50 -10.76 -30.93
CA ILE A 32 3.81 -10.46 -30.35
C ILE A 32 3.93 -8.97 -30.02
N THR A 33 3.55 -8.09 -30.94
CA THR A 33 3.54 -6.63 -30.74
C THR A 33 2.64 -6.24 -29.57
N PHE A 34 1.41 -6.76 -29.50
CA PHE A 34 0.49 -6.45 -28.41
C PHE A 34 1.03 -6.90 -27.05
N VAL A 35 1.59 -8.11 -26.96
CA VAL A 35 2.12 -8.63 -25.70
C VAL A 35 3.38 -7.88 -25.28
N LEU A 36 4.35 -7.71 -26.18
CA LEU A 36 5.64 -7.09 -25.83
C LEU A 36 5.53 -5.57 -25.65
N TYR A 37 4.65 -4.90 -26.39
CA TYR A 37 4.55 -3.43 -26.43
C TYR A 37 3.32 -2.87 -25.71
N GLY A 38 2.24 -3.64 -25.61
CA GLY A 38 1.04 -3.29 -24.85
C GLY A 38 1.10 -3.82 -23.42
N VAL A 39 1.07 -5.15 -23.28
CA VAL A 39 0.97 -5.82 -21.97
C VAL A 39 2.25 -5.67 -21.16
N GLY A 40 3.43 -5.88 -21.77
CA GLY A 40 4.73 -5.83 -21.09
C GLY A 40 4.99 -4.51 -20.34
N PRO A 41 4.90 -3.34 -21.00
CA PRO A 41 5.15 -2.05 -20.37
C PRO A 41 4.12 -1.71 -19.29
N VAL A 42 2.84 -2.05 -19.52
CA VAL A 42 1.77 -1.83 -18.54
C VAL A 42 1.95 -2.72 -17.31
N ALA A 43 2.31 -3.99 -17.50
CA ALA A 43 2.63 -4.91 -16.41
C ALA A 43 3.82 -4.40 -15.58
N LEU A 44 4.86 -3.89 -16.25
CA LEU A 44 6.02 -3.30 -15.56
C LEU A 44 5.64 -2.06 -14.75
N LEU A 45 4.87 -1.14 -15.34
CA LEU A 45 4.37 0.05 -14.64
C LEU A 45 3.51 -0.33 -13.43
N LEU A 46 2.56 -1.26 -13.59
CA LEU A 46 1.72 -1.75 -12.49
C LEU A 46 2.54 -2.47 -11.42
N TYR A 47 3.60 -3.20 -11.80
CA TYR A 47 4.49 -3.86 -10.87
C TYR A 47 5.26 -2.84 -10.01
N ILE A 48 5.84 -1.81 -10.64
CA ILE A 48 6.60 -0.76 -9.97
C ILE A 48 5.66 0.06 -9.06
N LEU A 49 4.58 0.60 -9.61
CA LEU A 49 3.65 1.49 -8.88
C LEU A 49 2.74 0.74 -7.89
N GLY A 50 2.57 -0.58 -8.05
CA GLY A 50 1.77 -1.41 -7.14
C GLY A 50 2.47 -1.77 -5.82
N THR A 51 3.79 -1.56 -5.71
CA THR A 51 4.57 -1.85 -4.50
C THR A 51 4.19 -0.99 -3.28
N PRO A 52 4.08 0.34 -3.37
CA PRO A 52 3.58 1.16 -2.25
C PRO A 52 2.12 0.83 -1.89
N ALA A 53 1.29 0.48 -2.88
CA ALA A 53 -0.10 0.09 -2.64
C ALA A 53 -0.21 -1.19 -1.79
N ARG A 54 0.66 -2.19 -2.04
CA ARG A 54 0.75 -3.42 -1.23
C ARG A 54 1.13 -3.13 0.22
N LYS A 55 2.07 -2.21 0.46
CA LYS A 55 2.44 -1.78 1.83
C LYS A 55 1.30 -1.06 2.54
N ARG A 56 0.56 -0.21 1.82
CA ARG A 56 -0.58 0.52 2.38
C ARG A 56 -1.71 -0.42 2.78
N LEU A 57 -1.99 -1.44 1.96
CA LEU A 57 -2.99 -2.46 2.27
C LEU A 57 -2.65 -3.27 3.53
N ARG A 58 -1.36 -3.59 3.76
CA ARG A 58 -0.92 -4.26 4.99
C ARG A 58 -1.12 -3.38 6.23
N LYS A 59 -0.70 -2.11 6.15
CA LYS A 59 -0.90 -1.16 7.26
C LYS A 59 -2.38 -0.91 7.58
N GLN A 60 -3.25 -0.89 6.57
CA GLN A 60 -4.69 -0.76 6.77
C GLN A 60 -5.24 -1.95 7.59
N ARG A 61 -4.82 -3.18 7.26
CA ARG A 61 -5.21 -4.38 8.01
C ARG A 61 -4.68 -4.36 9.45
N GLU A 62 -3.41 -3.99 9.65
CA GLU A 62 -2.83 -3.86 10.99
C GLU A 62 -3.57 -2.79 11.83
N ALA A 63 -3.96 -1.67 11.22
CA ALA A 63 -4.73 -0.63 11.90
C ALA A 63 -6.16 -1.09 12.24
N GLU A 64 -6.81 -1.86 11.36
CA GLU A 64 -8.12 -2.45 11.61
C GLU A 64 -8.07 -3.49 12.74
N GLU A 65 -7.03 -4.33 12.79
CA GLU A 65 -6.80 -5.29 13.88
C GLU A 65 -6.54 -4.59 15.22
N LEU A 66 -5.71 -3.53 15.24
CA LEU A 66 -5.48 -2.71 16.43
C LEU A 66 -6.76 -2.02 16.91
N ALA A 67 -7.58 -1.50 16.00
CA ALA A 67 -8.86 -0.87 16.33
C ALA A 67 -9.87 -1.89 16.88
N ALA A 68 -9.93 -3.10 16.31
CA ALA A 68 -10.76 -4.18 16.80
C ALA A 68 -10.32 -4.66 18.19
N TRP A 69 -9.00 -4.75 18.42
CA TRP A 69 -8.43 -5.08 19.73
C TRP A 69 -8.74 -4.02 20.79
N GLN A 70 -8.66 -2.73 20.44
CA GLN A 70 -9.05 -1.63 21.33
C GLN A 70 -10.56 -1.61 21.61
N ALA A 71 -11.40 -1.95 20.63
CA ALA A 71 -12.85 -2.02 20.82
C ALA A 71 -13.29 -3.22 21.67
N GLN A 72 -12.50 -4.29 21.70
CA GLN A 72 -12.71 -5.48 22.54
C GLN A 72 -12.03 -5.37 23.91
N GLN A 73 -11.13 -4.41 24.10
CA GLN A 73 -10.69 -4.07 25.45
C GLN A 73 -11.89 -3.50 26.21
N PRO A 74 -12.29 -4.12 27.34
CA PRO A 74 -13.15 -3.42 28.28
C PRO A 74 -12.43 -2.12 28.65
N ALA A 75 -13.17 -1.06 28.97
CA ALA A 75 -12.60 0.16 29.52
C ALA A 75 -11.93 -0.18 30.87
N SER A 76 -10.73 -0.76 30.84
CA SER A 76 -9.89 -0.95 32.00
C SER A 76 -9.25 0.41 32.24
N ASP A 77 -9.82 1.09 33.23
CA ASP A 77 -9.35 2.27 33.94
C ASP A 77 -8.19 3.01 33.27
N ALA A 78 -8.48 4.23 32.84
CA ALA A 78 -7.50 5.23 32.44
C ALA A 78 -6.25 5.15 33.33
N PRO A 79 -5.03 5.30 32.78
CA PRO A 79 -3.83 5.36 33.61
C PRO A 79 -4.07 6.46 34.64
N ASP A 80 -3.90 6.12 35.92
CA ASP A 80 -4.21 6.97 37.06
C ASP A 80 -3.71 8.40 36.81
N ALA A 81 -4.63 9.24 36.34
CA ALA A 81 -4.43 10.67 36.12
C ALA A 81 -4.74 11.44 37.42
N GLY A 82 -4.95 10.72 38.53
CA GLY A 82 -4.91 11.27 39.86
C GLY A 82 -3.50 11.77 40.11
N GLY A 83 -3.32 13.09 40.14
CA GLY A 83 -2.07 13.70 40.56
C GLY A 83 -1.68 13.13 41.93
N GLN A 84 -0.62 12.31 41.95
CA GLN A 84 -0.08 11.81 43.21
C GLN A 84 0.26 13.02 44.08
N PRO A 85 -0.27 13.10 45.32
CA PRO A 85 0.10 14.18 46.21
C PRO A 85 1.62 14.16 46.42
N THR A 86 2.23 15.33 46.49
CA THR A 86 3.67 15.48 46.73
C THR A 86 4.06 14.63 47.93
N ALA A 87 4.90 13.61 47.71
CA ALA A 87 5.40 12.78 48.79
C ALA A 87 6.13 13.65 49.82
N ASP A 88 5.88 13.37 51.09
CA ASP A 88 6.38 14.16 52.22
C ASP A 88 7.93 14.21 52.20
N ALA A 89 8.49 15.37 52.50
CA ALA A 89 9.93 15.59 52.40
C ALA A 89 10.67 14.73 53.44
N VAL A 90 11.43 13.73 52.96
CA VAL A 90 12.27 12.89 53.82
C VAL A 90 13.44 13.70 54.36
N ALA A 91 13.51 13.86 55.68
CA ALA A 91 14.59 14.57 56.35
C ALA A 91 15.96 13.90 56.11
N PRO A 92 17.02 14.68 55.84
CA PRO A 92 18.34 14.12 55.59
C PRO A 92 18.91 13.47 56.86
N VAL A 93 19.23 12.18 56.77
CA VAL A 93 19.91 11.44 57.85
C VAL A 93 21.34 11.98 57.99
N ARG A 94 21.59 12.73 59.06
CA ARG A 94 22.93 13.11 59.50
C ARG A 94 23.65 11.84 59.95
N LYS A 95 24.69 11.42 59.22
CA LYS A 95 25.65 10.47 59.77
C LYS A 95 26.58 11.23 60.72
N GLU A 96 26.61 10.78 61.97
CA GLU A 96 27.49 11.31 63.03
C GLU A 96 28.98 11.04 62.71
N PRO A 97 29.90 11.86 63.24
CA PRO A 97 31.32 11.87 62.86
C PRO A 97 32.11 10.64 63.34
#